data_AF-A0A4E0PUA1-F1
#
_entry.id   AF-A0A4E0PUA1-F1
#
_cell.length_a   1.000
_cell.length_b   1.000
_cell.length_c   1.000
_cell.angle_alpha   90.00
_cell.angle_beta   90.00
_cell.angle_gamma   90.00
#
_symmetry.space_group_name_H-M   'P 1'
#
loop_
_entity.id
_entity.type
_entity.pdbx_description
1 polymer ?
#
loop_
_entity_poly.entity_id
_entity_poly.type
_entity_poly.pdbx_seq_one_letter_code
_entity_poly.pdbx_strand_id
1 'polypeptide(L)'
;MKWQGRSRRTYTGAKIRAARGKRKFELGRESADTHVNETKRKNISTTGGNRKVRLLQCNVANVTDSQGKTRRSDIETVVGNAASEHYVRRNILTKGSVVKTALGNAKITSRPGQDGVVNAVLIE
;
A
#
# COMPACT_ATOMS: atom_id res chain seq x y z
N MET A 1 -15.77 4.38 -7.51
CA MET A 1 -16.09 5.05 -6.20
C MET A 1 -16.60 4.01 -5.21
N LYS A 2 -15.96 3.84 -4.05
CA LYS A 2 -16.30 2.77 -3.08
C LYS A 2 -16.96 3.38 -1.84
N TRP A 3 -18.17 2.98 -1.49
CA TRP A 3 -18.82 3.46 -0.25
C TRP A 3 -18.32 2.64 0.95
N GLN A 4 -17.80 3.32 1.97
CA GLN A 4 -17.22 2.69 3.17
C GLN A 4 -18.07 2.95 4.43
N GLY A 5 -19.34 3.30 4.24
CA GLY A 5 -20.29 3.55 5.34
C GLY A 5 -20.88 2.26 5.94
N ARG A 6 -22.10 2.38 6.46
CA ARG A 6 -22.80 1.29 7.16
C ARG A 6 -23.02 0.06 6.27
N SER A 7 -22.88 -1.14 6.85
CA SER A 7 -23.24 -2.39 6.18
C SER A 7 -24.72 -2.41 5.75
N ARG A 8 -25.01 -3.24 4.74
CA ARG A 8 -26.36 -3.49 4.24
C ARG A 8 -27.17 -4.43 5.14
N ARG A 9 -26.52 -5.13 6.08
CA ARG A 9 -27.15 -6.12 6.98
C ARG A 9 -26.64 -5.97 8.41
N THR A 10 -27.46 -6.40 9.37
CA THR A 10 -27.06 -6.55 10.77
C THR A 10 -26.20 -7.81 10.97
N TYR A 11 -25.61 -7.97 12.15
CA TYR A 11 -24.88 -9.20 12.52
C TYR A 11 -25.80 -10.44 12.50
N THR A 12 -27.10 -10.26 12.76
CA THR A 12 -28.14 -11.31 12.65
C THR A 12 -28.60 -11.60 11.21
N GLY A 13 -28.12 -10.83 10.23
CA GLY A 13 -28.49 -11.01 8.81
C GLY A 13 -29.75 -10.27 8.35
N ALA A 14 -30.43 -9.52 9.24
CA ALA A 14 -31.57 -8.69 8.88
C ALA A 14 -31.16 -7.59 7.88
N LYS A 15 -31.98 -7.37 6.85
CA LYS A 15 -31.72 -6.36 5.82
C LYS A 15 -31.96 -4.96 6.38
N ILE A 16 -30.95 -4.10 6.33
CA ILE A 16 -31.06 -2.72 6.82
C ILE A 16 -31.66 -1.84 5.71
N ARG A 17 -32.69 -1.06 6.05
CA ARG A 17 -33.17 0.06 5.22
C ARG A 17 -32.36 1.31 5.56
N ALA A 18 -31.77 1.94 4.53
CA ALA A 18 -30.99 3.16 4.74
C ALA A 18 -31.94 4.34 5.02
N ALA A 19 -31.71 5.05 6.14
CA ALA A 19 -32.50 6.22 6.52
C ALA A 19 -32.09 7.52 5.80
N ARG A 20 -30.98 7.50 5.04
CA ARG A 20 -30.44 8.66 4.32
C ARG A 20 -29.59 8.25 3.12
N GLY A 21 -29.35 9.19 2.21
CA GLY A 21 -28.39 9.04 1.10
C GLY A 21 -26.92 9.04 1.56
N LYS A 22 -26.04 8.57 0.67
CA LYS A 22 -24.58 8.52 0.92
C LYS A 22 -24.00 9.92 1.00
N ARG A 23 -23.04 10.14 1.91
CA ARG A 23 -22.35 11.43 2.06
C ARG A 23 -20.96 11.41 1.45
N LYS A 24 -20.46 12.59 1.03
CA LYS A 24 -19.15 12.72 0.35
C LYS A 24 -17.98 12.19 1.19
N PHE A 25 -18.02 12.38 2.51
CA PHE A 25 -16.97 11.91 3.43
C PHE A 25 -16.96 10.38 3.63
N GLU A 26 -18.04 9.68 3.29
CA GLU A 26 -18.13 8.20 3.39
C GLU A 26 -17.56 7.50 2.15
N LEU A 27 -17.14 8.28 1.14
CA LEU A 27 -16.65 7.76 -0.13
C LEU A 27 -15.14 7.52 -0.05
N GLY A 28 -14.75 6.28 -0.29
CA GLY A 28 -13.37 5.85 -0.47
C GLY A 28 -12.95 5.82 -1.95
N ARG A 29 -11.65 5.64 -2.14
CA ARG A 29 -11.00 5.49 -3.43
C ARG A 29 -10.67 4.02 -3.70
N GLU A 30 -10.35 3.72 -4.95
CA GLU A 30 -9.75 2.44 -5.32
C GLU A 30 -8.34 2.29 -4.73
N SER A 31 -7.92 1.04 -4.55
CA SER A 31 -6.56 0.71 -4.15
C SER A 31 -5.57 1.23 -5.19
N ALA A 32 -4.36 1.55 -4.75
CA ALA A 32 -3.26 1.79 -5.65
C ALA A 32 -2.29 0.64 -5.49
N ASP A 33 -2.23 -0.17 -6.54
CA ASP A 33 -1.27 -1.25 -6.63
C ASP A 33 0.04 -0.61 -7.09
N THR A 34 1.05 -0.65 -6.22
CA THR A 34 2.36 -0.08 -6.52
C THR A 34 3.19 -1.13 -7.25
N HIS A 35 3.55 -0.86 -8.51
CA HIS A 35 4.37 -1.79 -9.29
C HIS A 35 5.87 -1.48 -9.19
N VAL A 36 6.71 -2.50 -9.36
CA VAL A 36 8.15 -2.31 -9.55
C VAL A 36 8.40 -1.78 -10.96
N ASN A 37 8.73 -0.49 -11.07
CA ASN A 37 9.00 0.24 -12.31
C ASN A 37 9.58 1.62 -11.96
N GLU A 38 9.92 2.43 -12.97
CA GLU A 38 10.34 3.82 -12.76
C GLU A 38 9.40 4.58 -11.82
N THR A 39 9.98 5.41 -10.95
CA THR A 39 9.23 6.00 -9.84
C THR A 39 8.17 6.99 -10.35
N LYS A 40 6.90 6.65 -10.14
CA LYS A 40 5.75 7.49 -10.48
C LYS A 40 4.91 7.79 -9.25
N ARG A 41 4.81 9.07 -8.89
CA ARG A 41 4.10 9.57 -7.71
C ARG A 41 2.92 10.44 -8.12
N LYS A 42 1.81 10.31 -7.39
CA LYS A 42 0.64 11.17 -7.57
C LYS A 42 0.25 11.82 -6.24
N ASN A 43 0.18 13.15 -6.24
CA ASN A 43 -0.32 13.89 -5.11
C ASN A 43 -1.85 13.94 -5.14
N ILE A 44 -2.46 13.62 -4.01
CA ILE A 44 -3.90 13.51 -3.88
C ILE A 44 -4.37 14.37 -2.73
N SER A 45 -5.35 15.26 -2.99
CA SER A 45 -6.03 16.01 -1.95
C SER A 45 -7.01 15.13 -1.18
N THR A 46 -7.03 15.27 0.15
CA THR A 46 -7.99 14.64 1.05
C THR A 46 -8.94 15.68 1.63
N THR A 47 -9.95 15.24 2.38
CA THR A 47 -10.82 16.15 3.13
C THR A 47 -10.03 17.01 4.12
N GLY A 48 -10.44 18.27 4.29
CA GLY A 48 -9.77 19.20 5.22
C GLY A 48 -8.46 19.81 4.69
N GLY A 49 -8.22 19.83 3.38
CA GLY A 49 -7.06 20.53 2.78
C GLY A 49 -5.73 19.74 2.82
N ASN A 50 -5.69 18.61 3.52
CA ASN A 50 -4.50 17.75 3.59
C ASN A 50 -4.20 17.08 2.24
N ARG A 51 -2.94 16.64 2.08
CA ARG A 51 -2.45 15.94 0.88
C ARG A 51 -1.82 14.61 1.27
N LYS A 52 -2.03 13.59 0.44
CA LYS A 52 -1.34 12.30 0.52
C LYS A 52 -0.60 12.02 -0.77
N VAL A 53 0.54 11.34 -0.66
CA VAL A 53 1.34 10.93 -1.80
C VAL A 53 1.06 9.47 -2.08
N ARG A 54 0.57 9.18 -3.28
CA ARG A 54 0.28 7.82 -3.72
C ARG A 54 1.36 7.37 -4.69
N LEU A 55 2.09 6.33 -4.30
CA LEU A 55 3.04 5.66 -5.16
C LEU A 55 2.29 4.75 -6.13
N LEU A 56 2.51 4.94 -7.43
CA LEU A 56 1.97 4.07 -8.48
C LEU A 56 3.02 3.09 -8.96
N GLN A 57 4.27 3.55 -9.08
CA GLN A 57 5.41 2.76 -9.50
C GLN A 57 6.64 3.19 -8.68
N CYS A 58 7.52 2.24 -8.35
CA CYS A 58 8.76 2.50 -7.64
C CYS A 58 9.79 1.40 -7.87
N ASN A 59 11.02 1.77 -8.14
CA ASN A 59 12.16 0.87 -8.35
C ASN A 59 13.17 0.90 -7.20
N VAL A 60 12.95 1.75 -6.20
CA VAL A 60 13.90 2.00 -5.11
C VAL A 60 13.24 1.74 -3.75
N ALA A 61 13.99 1.12 -2.84
CA ALA A 61 13.64 1.00 -1.43
C ALA A 61 14.74 1.59 -0.53
N ASN A 62 14.33 2.21 0.58
CA ASN A 62 15.21 2.48 1.70
C ASN A 62 15.23 1.24 2.59
N VAL A 63 16.40 0.60 2.69
CA VAL A 63 16.59 -0.64 3.43
C VAL A 63 17.38 -0.34 4.68
N THR A 64 16.81 -0.69 5.83
CA THR A 64 17.44 -0.57 7.14
C THR A 64 17.99 -1.92 7.59
N ASP A 65 19.25 -1.92 8.00
CA ASP A 65 19.95 -3.08 8.53
C ASP A 65 19.59 -3.33 10.01
N SER A 66 19.92 -4.50 10.56
CA SER A 66 19.68 -4.82 11.98
C SER A 66 20.43 -3.86 12.93
N GLN A 67 21.54 -3.28 12.46
CA GLN A 67 22.30 -2.24 13.15
C GLN A 67 21.73 -0.81 13.02
N GLY A 68 20.58 -0.63 12.37
CA GLY A 68 19.91 0.67 12.22
C GLY A 68 20.46 1.57 11.11
N LYS A 69 21.48 1.13 10.35
CA LYS A 69 21.98 1.87 9.18
C LYS A 69 21.00 1.72 8.02
N THR A 70 20.60 2.84 7.42
CA THR A 70 19.68 2.85 6.27
C THR A 70 20.44 3.15 4.98
N ARG A 71 20.24 2.32 3.97
CA ARG A 71 20.84 2.48 2.63
C ARG A 71 19.74 2.46 1.58
N ARG A 72 19.93 3.26 0.53
CA ARG A 72 19.08 3.23 -0.65
C ARG A 72 19.52 2.08 -1.54
N SER A 73 18.59 1.25 -1.99
CA SER A 73 18.87 0.10 -2.85
C SER A 73 17.77 -0.07 -3.88
N ASP A 74 18.13 -0.62 -5.04
CA ASP A 74 17.17 -0.94 -6.09
C ASP A 74 16.43 -2.24 -5.77
N ILE A 75 15.16 -2.28 -6.19
CA ILE A 75 14.26 -3.43 -6.04
C ILE A 75 14.30 -4.21 -7.34
N GLU A 76 14.72 -5.47 -7.29
CA GLU A 76 14.68 -6.37 -8.46
C GLU A 76 13.27 -6.91 -8.64
N THR A 77 12.79 -7.69 -7.68
CA THR A 77 11.51 -8.41 -7.74
C THR A 77 10.88 -8.58 -6.36
N VAL A 78 9.58 -8.84 -6.34
CA VAL A 78 8.87 -9.25 -5.12
C VAL A 78 8.99 -10.76 -4.99
N VAL A 79 9.45 -11.24 -3.84
CA VAL A 79 9.65 -12.69 -3.57
C VAL A 79 8.43 -13.28 -2.88
N GLY A 80 7.82 -12.54 -1.95
CA GLY A 80 6.72 -13.06 -1.15
C GLY A 80 5.75 -11.97 -0.71
N ASN A 81 4.46 -12.32 -0.64
CA ASN A 81 3.45 -11.42 -0.13
C ASN A 81 2.40 -12.20 0.67
N ALA A 82 2.26 -11.86 1.96
CA ALA A 82 1.29 -12.50 2.85
C ALA A 82 -0.18 -12.26 2.45
N ALA A 83 -0.47 -11.23 1.66
CA ALA A 83 -1.84 -10.91 1.26
C ALA A 83 -2.35 -11.76 0.09
N SER A 84 -1.51 -12.06 -0.91
CA SER A 84 -1.89 -12.86 -2.07
C SER A 84 -0.69 -13.23 -2.92
N GLU A 85 -0.66 -14.49 -3.39
CA GLU A 85 0.33 -14.98 -4.36
C GLU A 85 0.26 -14.25 -5.71
N HIS A 86 -0.94 -13.82 -6.12
CA HIS A 86 -1.11 -13.07 -7.37
C HIS A 86 -0.44 -11.69 -7.35
N TYR A 87 -0.10 -11.16 -6.17
CA TYR A 87 0.67 -9.92 -6.05
C TYR A 87 2.16 -10.15 -6.29
N VAL A 88 2.68 -11.33 -5.97
CA VAL A 88 4.05 -11.73 -6.28
C VAL A 88 4.23 -11.77 -7.80
N ARG A 89 3.32 -12.48 -8.49
CA ARG A 89 3.34 -12.61 -9.96
C ARG A 89 3.24 -11.28 -10.72
N ARG A 90 2.61 -10.26 -10.12
CA ARG A 90 2.43 -8.93 -10.71
C ARG A 90 3.43 -7.88 -10.20
N ASN A 91 4.40 -8.30 -9.37
CA ASN A 91 5.37 -7.42 -8.71
C ASN A 91 4.71 -6.23 -8.00
N ILE A 92 3.70 -6.49 -7.17
CA ILE A 92 2.98 -5.46 -6.40
C ILE A 92 3.58 -5.32 -5.00
N LEU A 93 3.93 -4.08 -4.64
CA LEU A 93 4.50 -3.71 -3.35
C LEU A 93 3.39 -3.37 -2.35
N THR A 94 3.36 -4.08 -1.22
CA THR A 94 2.45 -3.81 -0.10
C THR A 94 3.19 -3.82 1.22
N LYS A 95 2.58 -3.27 2.28
CA LYS A 95 3.13 -3.45 3.63
C LYS A 95 3.26 -4.95 3.92
N GLY A 96 4.44 -5.37 4.36
CA GLY A 96 4.74 -6.76 4.71
C GLY A 96 5.20 -7.65 3.55
N SER A 97 5.27 -7.16 2.30
CA SER A 97 5.87 -7.93 1.22
C SER A 97 7.38 -8.06 1.40
N VAL A 98 7.92 -9.22 1.01
CA VAL A 98 9.35 -9.49 0.95
C VAL A 98 9.84 -9.19 -0.47
N VAL A 99 10.83 -8.32 -0.58
CA VAL A 99 11.44 -7.90 -1.83
C VAL A 99 12.90 -8.31 -1.88
N LYS A 100 13.39 -8.62 -3.07
CA LYS A 100 14.80 -8.85 -3.32
C LYS A 100 15.45 -7.53 -3.71
N THR A 101 16.45 -7.11 -2.94
CA THR A 101 17.26 -5.92 -3.23
C THR A 101 18.71 -6.31 -3.42
N ALA A 102 19.53 -5.39 -3.93
CA ALA A 102 20.97 -5.60 -4.09
C ALA A 102 21.70 -5.91 -2.76
N LEU A 103 21.10 -5.58 -1.61
CA LEU A 103 21.66 -5.82 -0.28
C LEU A 103 21.18 -7.15 0.35
N GLY A 104 20.18 -7.81 -0.24
CA GLY A 104 19.58 -9.03 0.28
C GLY A 104 18.05 -9.01 0.26
N ASN A 105 17.43 -9.96 0.95
CA ASN A 105 15.98 -10.00 1.10
C ASN A 105 15.53 -8.99 2.15
N ALA A 106 14.55 -8.15 1.84
CA ALA A 106 14.05 -7.12 2.75
C ALA A 106 12.53 -7.15 2.86
N LYS A 107 12.00 -6.93 4.06
CA LYS A 107 10.56 -6.85 4.36
C LYS A 107 10.10 -5.41 4.38
N ILE A 108 9.10 -5.07 3.57
CA ILE A 108 8.52 -3.71 3.55
C ILE A 108 7.73 -3.43 4.83
N THR A 109 8.00 -2.31 5.49
CA THR A 109 7.31 -1.86 6.71
C THR A 109 6.34 -0.70 6.46
N SER A 110 6.62 0.11 5.44
CA SER A 110 5.83 1.28 5.01
C SER A 110 4.53 0.94 4.27
N ARG A 111 3.63 1.92 4.06
CA ARG A 111 2.43 1.79 3.21
C ARG A 111 2.57 2.67 1.95
N PRO A 112 3.11 2.13 0.84
CA PRO A 112 3.46 2.93 -0.34
C PRO A 112 2.30 3.73 -0.93
N GLY A 113 1.08 3.18 -0.93
CA GLY A 113 -0.11 3.84 -1.47
C GLY A 113 -0.69 5.00 -0.64
N GLN A 114 -0.14 5.28 0.54
CA GLN A 114 -0.54 6.40 1.42
C GLN A 114 0.63 7.32 1.76
N ASP A 115 1.80 6.75 2.03
CA ASP A 115 2.98 7.45 2.54
C ASP A 115 3.88 7.95 1.39
N GLY A 116 3.81 7.30 0.21
CA GLY A 116 4.58 7.69 -0.98
C GLY A 116 6.06 7.30 -0.96
N VAL A 117 6.46 6.46 0.00
CA VAL A 117 7.83 5.94 0.16
C VAL A 117 7.81 4.43 0.37
N VAL A 118 8.91 3.77 0.04
CA VAL A 118 9.12 2.34 0.28
C VAL A 118 10.30 2.19 1.25
N ASN A 119 9.97 1.90 2.51
CA ASN A 119 10.94 1.54 3.53
C ASN A 119 10.81 0.05 3.84
N ALA A 120 11.96 -0.61 3.98
CA ALA A 120 12.09 -2.03 4.25
C ALA A 120 13.19 -2.31 5.28
N VAL A 121 13.12 -3.48 5.92
CA VAL A 121 14.12 -3.97 6.89
C VAL A 121 14.71 -5.26 6.33
N LEU A 122 16.03 -5.43 6.39
CA LEU A 122 16.68 -6.67 5.98
C LEU A 122 16.17 -7.86 6.80
N ILE A 123 15.97 -8.98 6.12
CA ILE A 123 15.70 -10.27 6.74
C ILE A 123 17.04 -11.00 6.70
N GLU A 124 17.61 -11.28 7.87
CA GLU A 124 18.75 -12.19 8.03
C GLU A 124 18.36 -13.63 7.66
#